data_AF-A0AAW2IA27-F1
#
_entry.id   AF-A0AAW2IA27-F1
#
_cell.length_a   1.000
_cell.length_b   1.000
_cell.length_c   1.000
_cell.angle_alpha   90.00
_cell.angle_beta   90.00
_cell.angle_gamma   90.00
#
_symmetry.space_group_name_H-M   'P 1'
#
loop_
_entity.id
_entity.type
_entity.pdbx_description
1 polymer ?
#
loop_
_entity_poly.entity_id
_entity_poly.type
_entity_poly.pdbx_seq_one_letter_code
_entity_poly.pdbx_strand_id
1 'polypeptide(L)'
;MKLPFASLLGHNLKKYRRFYCRVCTAGGFGHAWFVLILGIVGALVTICDIIQITEGGSMLTENLWRNRINRGTQRLVRPETERDLKLMVSILSMEHYILMVFGVSQKNPALLLPWMMMEATVIALEAILFGMRLFVEGFAMSRGEVFMSAIVIHNWFQVFCFFRKNLTMCDL
;
A
#
# COMPACT_ATOMS: atom_id res chain seq x y z
N MET A 1 22.30 -16.13 3.26
CA MET A 1 22.69 -15.37 2.05
C MET A 1 22.46 -13.89 2.32
N LYS A 2 23.48 -13.04 2.18
CA LYS A 2 23.33 -11.58 2.30
C LYS A 2 22.55 -11.10 1.07
N LEU A 3 21.34 -10.61 1.29
CA LEU A 3 20.49 -10.07 0.23
C LEU A 3 21.19 -8.86 -0.43
N PRO A 4 21.23 -8.76 -1.78
CA PRO A 4 21.90 -7.66 -2.48
C PRO A 4 21.28 -6.28 -2.19
N PHE A 5 20.11 -6.24 -1.56
CA PHE A 5 19.43 -5.01 -1.16
C PHE A 5 20.11 -4.28 0.01
N ALA A 6 20.97 -4.96 0.77
CA ALA A 6 21.73 -4.34 1.84
C ALA A 6 22.74 -3.28 1.33
N SER A 7 23.29 -3.44 0.11
CA SER A 7 24.19 -2.44 -0.48
C SER A 7 23.43 -1.25 -1.07
N LEU A 8 22.24 -1.49 -1.66
CA LEU A 8 21.48 -0.49 -2.40
C LEU A 8 20.60 0.39 -1.50
N LEU A 9 19.79 -0.21 -0.61
CA LEU A 9 18.99 0.52 0.37
C LEU A 9 19.76 0.84 1.66
N GLY A 10 20.74 0.03 2.02
CA GLY A 10 21.42 0.15 3.31
C GLY A 10 22.18 1.45 3.50
N HIS A 11 22.77 2.03 2.45
CA HIS A 11 23.49 3.30 2.56
C HIS A 11 22.57 4.46 2.97
N ASN A 12 21.40 4.58 2.32
CA ASN A 12 20.42 5.63 2.63
C ASN A 12 19.71 5.39 3.98
N LEU A 13 19.41 4.13 4.29
CA LEU A 13 18.84 3.76 5.59
C LEU A 13 19.83 4.02 6.75
N LYS A 14 21.14 3.86 6.51
CA LYS A 14 22.18 4.14 7.51
C LYS A 14 22.31 5.63 7.82
N LYS A 15 22.18 6.50 6.80
CA LYS A 15 22.22 7.97 6.94
C LYS A 15 21.14 8.49 7.88
N TYR A 16 19.92 7.95 7.80
CA TYR A 16 18.77 8.37 8.61
C TYR A 16 18.39 7.37 9.71
N ARG A 17 19.31 6.44 10.06
CA ARG A 17 19.08 5.36 11.02
C ARG A 17 18.49 5.84 12.35
N ARG A 18 19.00 6.94 12.91
CA ARG A 18 18.53 7.50 14.20
C ARG A 18 17.05 7.91 14.15
N PHE A 19 16.62 8.56 13.07
CA PHE A 19 15.24 8.99 12.89
C PHE A 19 14.31 7.79 12.81
N TYR A 20 14.61 6.84 11.91
CA TYR A 20 13.80 5.64 11.78
C TYR A 20 13.78 4.86 13.08
N CYS A 21 14.95 4.65 13.73
CA CYS A 21 15.05 3.95 15.00
C CYS A 21 14.03 4.50 15.98
N ARG A 22 14.03 5.82 16.21
CA ARG A 22 13.10 6.50 17.12
C ARG A 22 11.63 6.23 16.77
N VAL A 23 11.25 6.32 15.49
CA VAL A 23 9.87 6.07 15.03
C VAL A 23 9.43 4.63 15.30
N CYS A 24 10.27 3.64 15.03
CA CYS A 24 9.91 2.23 15.22
C CYS A 24 10.26 1.64 16.59
N THR A 25 11.00 2.35 17.46
CA THR A 25 11.27 1.94 18.85
C THR A 25 10.23 2.44 19.84
N ALA A 26 9.35 3.37 19.45
CA ALA A 26 8.30 3.94 20.30
C ALA A 26 7.15 2.94 20.64
N GLY A 27 7.42 1.64 20.67
CA GLY A 27 6.54 0.61 21.22
C GLY A 27 5.32 0.19 20.39
N GLY A 28 4.84 1.04 19.46
CA GLY A 28 3.56 0.79 18.76
C GLY A 28 3.63 0.21 17.34
N PHE A 29 4.81 0.16 16.70
CA PHE A 29 4.93 -0.17 15.27
C PHE A 29 5.80 -1.40 14.98
N GLY A 30 5.41 -2.16 13.96
CA GLY A 30 6.15 -3.31 13.45
C GLY A 30 5.92 -4.58 14.24
N HIS A 31 4.66 -4.86 14.61
CA HIS A 31 4.25 -6.15 15.19
C HIS A 31 4.01 -7.16 14.06
N ALA A 32 4.65 -8.33 14.16
CA ALA A 32 4.52 -9.40 13.17
C ALA A 32 3.05 -9.82 12.94
N TRP A 33 2.29 -9.97 14.03
CA TRP A 33 0.88 -10.32 14.00
C TRP A 33 0.03 -9.29 13.26
N PHE A 34 0.32 -8.00 13.43
CA PHE A 34 -0.40 -6.95 12.72
C PHE A 34 -0.16 -7.03 11.22
N VAL A 35 1.12 -7.17 10.80
CA VAL A 35 1.48 -7.29 9.38
C VAL A 35 0.88 -8.57 8.76
N LEU A 36 0.84 -9.67 9.51
CA LEU A 36 0.22 -10.90 9.06
C LEU A 36 -1.29 -10.75 8.87
N ILE A 37 -1.99 -10.17 9.85
CA ILE A 37 -3.44 -9.90 9.76
C ILE A 37 -3.73 -8.96 8.60
N LEU A 38 -2.93 -7.89 8.43
CA LEU A 38 -3.05 -6.96 7.31
C LEU A 38 -2.91 -7.68 5.96
N GLY A 39 -1.91 -8.57 5.84
CA GLY A 39 -1.71 -9.39 4.65
C GLY A 39 -2.90 -10.31 4.35
N ILE A 40 -3.44 -11.00 5.36
CA ILE A 40 -4.58 -11.91 5.21
C ILE A 40 -5.85 -11.14 4.84
N VAL A 41 -6.17 -10.07 5.58
CA VAL A 41 -7.37 -9.25 5.33
C VAL A 41 -7.27 -8.59 3.96
N GLY A 42 -6.10 -8.05 3.60
CA GLY A 42 -5.85 -7.48 2.28
C GLY A 42 -6.06 -8.49 1.16
N ALA A 43 -5.50 -9.70 1.30
CA ALA A 43 -5.70 -10.79 0.34
C ALA A 43 -7.18 -11.16 0.20
N LEU A 44 -7.91 -11.35 1.30
CA LEU A 44 -9.34 -11.68 1.28
C LEU A 44 -10.16 -10.58 0.59
N VAL A 45 -9.93 -9.31 0.92
CA VAL A 45 -10.62 -8.18 0.27
C VAL A 45 -10.31 -8.15 -1.22
N THR A 46 -9.05 -8.33 -1.64
CA THR A 46 -8.71 -8.35 -3.07
C THR A 46 -9.32 -9.54 -3.81
N ILE A 47 -9.45 -10.71 -3.16
CA ILE A 47 -10.12 -11.87 -3.74
C ILE A 47 -11.62 -11.58 -3.93
N CYS A 48 -12.28 -11.00 -2.92
CA CYS A 48 -13.67 -10.57 -3.02
C CYS A 48 -13.85 -9.54 -4.15
N ASP A 49 -12.94 -8.57 -4.28
CA ASP A 49 -12.97 -7.58 -5.36
C ASP A 49 -12.80 -8.25 -6.73
N ILE A 50 -11.87 -9.22 -6.87
CA ILE A 50 -11.70 -9.99 -8.11
C ILE A 50 -12.98 -10.75 -8.46
N ILE A 51 -13.58 -11.46 -7.50
CA ILE A 51 -14.83 -12.20 -7.71
C ILE A 51 -15.92 -11.24 -8.20
N GLN A 52 -16.11 -10.11 -7.52
CA GLN A 52 -17.10 -9.09 -7.91
C GLN A 52 -16.83 -8.51 -9.30
N ILE A 53 -15.57 -8.28 -9.69
CA ILE A 53 -15.20 -7.81 -11.03
C ILE A 53 -15.50 -8.88 -12.09
N THR A 54 -15.25 -10.16 -11.78
CA THR A 54 -15.51 -11.26 -12.70
C THR A 54 -16.99 -11.59 -12.85
N GLU A 55 -17.77 -11.50 -11.76
CA GLU A 55 -19.22 -11.75 -11.76
C GLU A 55 -20.02 -10.55 -12.30
N GLY A 56 -19.50 -9.32 -12.16
CA GLY A 56 -20.13 -8.07 -12.60
C GLY A 56 -20.20 -7.86 -14.13
N GLY A 57 -19.64 -8.77 -14.94
CA GLY A 57 -19.75 -8.72 -16.40
C GLY A 57 -18.85 -7.66 -17.07
N SER A 58 -19.41 -6.91 -18.03
CA SER A 58 -18.70 -5.95 -18.90
C SER A 58 -18.58 -4.53 -18.32
N MET A 59 -19.21 -4.26 -17.17
CA MET A 59 -19.16 -2.95 -16.51
C MET A 59 -18.73 -3.10 -15.06
N LEU A 60 -17.87 -2.18 -14.63
CA LEU A 60 -17.42 -2.12 -13.25
C LEU A 60 -18.57 -1.57 -12.36
N THR A 61 -19.01 -2.34 -11.36
CA THR A 61 -20.05 -1.94 -10.40
C THR A 61 -19.67 -0.61 -9.75
N GLU A 62 -20.60 0.36 -9.66
CA GLU A 62 -20.29 1.73 -9.19
C GLU A 62 -19.66 1.77 -7.78
N ASN A 63 -19.99 0.79 -6.93
CA ASN A 63 -19.47 0.66 -5.56
C ASN A 63 -17.96 0.36 -5.50
N LEU A 64 -17.37 -0.12 -6.59
CA LEU A 64 -15.95 -0.45 -6.70
C LEU A 64 -15.08 0.79 -6.99
N TRP A 65 -15.69 1.94 -7.29
CA TRP A 65 -15.00 3.22 -7.45
C TRP A 65 -15.29 4.11 -6.26
N ARG A 66 -14.29 4.27 -5.38
CA ARG A 66 -14.43 5.02 -4.13
C ARG A 66 -14.71 6.52 -4.33
N ASN A 67 -14.37 7.08 -5.49
CA ASN A 67 -14.52 8.49 -5.80
C ASN A 67 -14.69 8.67 -7.32
N ARG A 68 -15.86 8.35 -7.88
CA ARG A 68 -16.18 8.86 -9.22
C ARG A 68 -16.35 10.36 -9.04
N ILE A 69 -15.28 11.11 -9.34
CA ILE A 69 -15.37 12.54 -9.58
C ILE A 69 -16.55 12.69 -10.53
N ASN A 70 -17.56 13.47 -10.14
CA ASN A 70 -18.76 13.80 -10.93
C ASN A 70 -18.36 14.55 -12.21
N ARG A 71 -17.56 13.93 -13.07
CA ARG A 71 -17.26 14.39 -14.41
C ARG A 71 -18.38 13.83 -15.27
N GLY A 72 -19.46 14.61 -15.36
CA GLY A 72 -20.46 14.51 -16.43
C GLY A 72 -19.88 14.81 -17.82
N THR A 73 -18.58 14.58 -18.03
CA THR A 73 -17.86 14.97 -19.23
C THR A 73 -16.96 13.81 -19.66
N GLN A 74 -17.47 13.10 -20.67
CA GLN A 74 -16.79 12.18 -21.57
C GLN A 74 -16.26 10.87 -20.99
N ARG A 75 -16.89 9.76 -21.44
CA ARG A 75 -16.31 8.41 -21.50
C ARG A 75 -15.06 8.41 -22.40
N LEU A 76 -13.96 9.00 -21.93
CA LEU A 76 -12.70 9.04 -22.66
C LEU A 76 -12.04 7.65 -22.74
N VAL A 77 -12.41 6.74 -21.82
CA VAL A 77 -11.89 5.38 -21.71
C VAL A 77 -13.03 4.38 -21.88
N ARG A 78 -12.80 3.32 -22.66
CA ARG A 78 -13.77 2.25 -22.84
C ARG A 78 -13.98 1.49 -21.52
N PRO A 79 -15.23 1.16 -21.14
CA PRO A 79 -15.52 0.51 -19.86
C PRO A 79 -14.83 -0.86 -19.72
N GLU A 80 -14.62 -1.56 -20.84
CA GLU A 80 -13.87 -2.83 -20.89
C GLU A 80 -12.41 -2.64 -20.47
N THR A 81 -11.74 -1.61 -20.99
CA THR A 81 -10.33 -1.31 -20.67
C THR A 81 -10.17 -0.87 -19.21
N GLU A 82 -11.14 -0.13 -18.67
CA GLU A 82 -11.15 0.25 -17.26
C GLU A 82 -11.28 -0.96 -16.34
N ARG A 83 -12.19 -1.89 -16.68
CA ARG A 83 -12.38 -3.15 -15.96
C ARG A 83 -11.12 -4.01 -16.01
N ASP A 84 -10.53 -4.19 -17.18
CA ASP A 84 -9.34 -5.03 -17.36
C ASP A 84 -8.12 -4.46 -16.61
N LEU A 85 -7.93 -3.13 -16.65
CA LEU A 85 -6.88 -2.46 -15.86
C LEU A 85 -7.11 -2.66 -14.36
N LYS A 86 -8.35 -2.51 -13.89
CA LYS A 86 -8.65 -2.73 -12.48
C LYS A 86 -8.45 -4.19 -12.06
N LEU A 87 -8.80 -5.14 -12.92
CA LEU A 87 -8.55 -6.57 -12.69
C LEU A 87 -7.05 -6.84 -12.58
N MET A 88 -6.24 -6.32 -13.50
CA MET A 88 -4.77 -6.45 -13.46
C MET A 88 -4.19 -5.88 -12.16
N VAL A 89 -4.63 -4.68 -11.75
CA VAL A 89 -4.18 -4.06 -10.49
C VAL A 89 -4.62 -4.87 -9.28
N SER A 90 -5.83 -5.44 -9.30
CA SER A 90 -6.37 -6.24 -8.19
C SER A 90 -5.61 -7.57 -8.04
N ILE A 91 -5.27 -8.23 -9.16
CA ILE A 91 -4.42 -9.43 -9.17
C ILE A 91 -3.02 -9.11 -8.63
N LEU A 92 -2.39 -8.04 -9.13
CA LEU A 92 -1.07 -7.63 -8.63
C LEU A 92 -1.10 -7.30 -7.13
N SER A 93 -2.17 -6.65 -6.66
CA SER A 93 -2.37 -6.37 -5.23
C SER A 93 -2.52 -7.66 -4.41
N MET A 94 -3.29 -8.63 -4.90
CA MET A 94 -3.44 -9.94 -4.29
C MET A 94 -2.08 -10.66 -4.18
N GLU A 95 -1.29 -10.67 -5.26
CA GLU A 95 0.07 -11.24 -5.25
C GLU A 95 0.95 -10.59 -4.18
N HIS A 96 0.94 -9.26 -4.09
CA HIS A 96 1.71 -8.54 -3.07
C HIS A 96 1.27 -8.85 -1.64
N TYR A 97 -0.04 -8.99 -1.38
CA TYR A 97 -0.53 -9.39 -0.06
C TYR A 97 -0.14 -10.83 0.29
N ILE A 98 -0.19 -11.75 -0.67
CA ILE A 98 0.26 -13.13 -0.49
C ILE A 98 1.77 -13.16 -0.19
N LEU A 99 2.58 -12.42 -0.96
CA LEU A 99 4.01 -12.28 -0.72
C LEU A 99 4.31 -11.68 0.66
N MET A 100 3.50 -10.73 1.13
CA MET A 100 3.62 -10.20 2.49
C MET A 100 3.39 -11.30 3.54
N VAL A 101 2.31 -12.09 3.42
CA VAL A 101 2.01 -13.20 4.33
C VAL A 101 3.16 -14.22 4.34
N PHE A 102 3.65 -14.61 3.17
CA PHE A 102 4.82 -15.49 3.06
C PHE A 102 6.08 -14.87 3.65
N GLY A 103 6.30 -13.57 3.44
CA GLY A 103 7.45 -12.83 3.96
C GLY A 103 7.50 -12.78 5.49
N VAL A 104 6.34 -12.60 6.14
CA VAL A 104 6.25 -12.70 7.60
C VAL A 104 6.49 -14.14 8.07
N SER A 105 5.89 -15.12 7.39
CA SER A 105 5.96 -16.54 7.78
C SER A 105 7.37 -17.12 7.63
N GLN A 106 8.05 -16.79 6.53
CA GLN A 106 9.43 -17.22 6.24
C GLN A 106 10.48 -16.29 6.88
N LYS A 107 10.06 -15.23 7.59
CA LYS A 107 10.93 -14.17 8.11
C LYS A 107 11.86 -13.58 7.04
N ASN A 108 11.40 -13.55 5.79
CA ASN A 108 12.17 -13.03 4.67
C ASN A 108 11.69 -11.61 4.33
N PRO A 109 12.43 -10.56 4.74
CA PRO A 109 12.03 -9.18 4.54
C PRO A 109 11.96 -8.79 3.05
N ALA A 110 12.66 -9.49 2.16
CA ALA A 110 12.66 -9.18 0.74
C ALA A 110 11.26 -9.30 0.10
N LEU A 111 10.43 -10.22 0.61
CA LEU A 111 9.08 -10.45 0.10
C LEU A 111 8.09 -9.33 0.49
N LEU A 112 8.46 -8.45 1.43
CA LEU A 112 7.63 -7.30 1.82
C LEU A 112 7.87 -6.08 0.92
N LEU A 113 8.99 -6.04 0.19
CA LEU A 113 9.40 -4.90 -0.63
C LEU A 113 8.37 -4.54 -1.72
N PRO A 114 7.83 -5.48 -2.51
CA PRO A 114 6.92 -5.12 -3.60
C PRO A 114 5.69 -4.35 -3.10
N TRP A 115 5.07 -4.84 -2.01
CA TRP A 115 3.94 -4.16 -1.38
C TRP A 115 4.32 -2.78 -0.85
N MET A 116 5.43 -2.66 -0.12
CA MET A 116 5.86 -1.37 0.45
C MET A 116 6.15 -0.32 -0.63
N MET A 117 6.75 -0.72 -1.76
CA MET A 117 7.07 0.18 -2.87
C MET A 117 5.81 0.62 -3.60
N MET A 118 4.87 -0.31 -3.84
CA MET A 118 3.58 0.00 -4.45
C MET A 118 2.80 1.00 -3.58
N GLU A 119 2.62 0.70 -2.28
CA GLU A 119 1.90 1.57 -1.37
C GLU A 119 2.60 2.92 -1.15
N ALA A 120 3.93 2.97 -1.11
CA ALA A 120 4.66 4.24 -1.05
C ALA A 120 4.38 5.11 -2.29
N THR A 121 4.26 4.48 -3.47
CA THR A 121 3.91 5.17 -4.71
C THR A 121 2.49 5.70 -4.65
N VAL A 122 1.54 4.91 -4.15
CA VAL A 122 0.14 5.33 -3.95
C VAL A 122 0.06 6.52 -2.98
N ILE A 123 0.72 6.43 -1.82
CA ILE A 123 0.76 7.53 -0.83
C ILE A 123 1.39 8.80 -1.43
N ALA A 124 2.47 8.67 -2.21
CA ALA A 124 3.11 9.82 -2.86
C ALA A 124 2.18 10.47 -3.89
N LEU A 125 1.49 9.69 -4.73
CA LEU A 125 0.51 10.20 -5.68
C LEU A 125 -0.67 10.85 -4.96
N GLU A 126 -1.18 10.25 -3.89
CA GLU A 126 -2.27 10.80 -3.09
C GLU A 126 -1.87 12.15 -2.47
N ALA A 127 -0.65 12.26 -1.92
CA ALA A 127 -0.12 13.50 -1.38
C ALA A 127 0.02 14.61 -2.45
N ILE A 128 0.47 14.27 -3.66
CA ILE A 128 0.53 15.20 -4.79
C ILE A 128 -0.87 15.67 -5.18
N LEU A 129 -1.82 14.74 -5.33
CA LEU A 129 -3.20 15.07 -5.69
C LEU A 129 -3.88 15.94 -4.63
N PHE A 130 -3.66 15.65 -3.35
CA PHE A 130 -4.13 16.50 -2.25
C PHE A 130 -3.49 17.88 -2.28
N GLY A 131 -2.18 17.96 -2.50
CA GLY A 131 -1.49 19.24 -2.68
C GLY A 131 -2.11 20.07 -3.81
N MET A 132 -2.33 19.47 -4.98
CA MET A 132 -2.97 20.12 -6.12
C MET A 132 -4.39 20.59 -5.80
N ARG A 133 -5.21 19.77 -5.13
CA ARG A 133 -6.57 20.16 -4.72
C ARG A 133 -6.57 21.33 -3.74
N LEU A 134 -5.65 21.35 -2.78
CA LEU A 134 -5.51 22.45 -1.82
C LEU A 134 -5.23 23.80 -2.52
N PHE A 135 -4.42 23.79 -3.59
CA PHE A 135 -4.13 25.00 -4.37
C PHE A 135 -5.30 25.45 -5.25
N VAL A 136 -6.12 24.52 -5.77
CA VAL A 136 -7.20 24.84 -6.73
C VAL A 136 -8.54 25.14 -6.03
N GLU A 137 -8.92 24.35 -5.04
CA GLU A 137 -10.26 24.38 -4.41
C GLU A 137 -10.25 24.93 -2.97
N GLY A 138 -9.07 25.16 -2.38
CA GLY A 138 -8.91 25.60 -0.98
C GLY A 138 -9.04 24.46 0.03
N PHE A 139 -9.06 24.78 1.34
CA PHE A 139 -9.11 23.81 2.45
C PHE A 139 -10.53 23.24 2.67
N ALA A 140 -11.18 22.73 1.62
CA ALA A 140 -12.46 22.04 1.72
C ALA A 140 -12.25 20.52 1.77
N MET A 141 -11.49 20.04 2.76
CA MET A 141 -11.13 18.63 2.89
C MET A 141 -12.19 17.85 3.67
N SER A 142 -12.67 16.73 3.14
CA SER A 142 -13.58 15.86 3.87
C SER A 142 -12.81 15.15 5.00
N ARG A 143 -13.34 15.19 6.23
CA ARG A 143 -12.70 14.53 7.38
C ARG A 143 -12.50 13.02 7.15
N GLY A 144 -13.38 12.42 6.36
CA GLY A 144 -13.31 11.00 5.98
C GLY A 144 -12.08 10.66 5.12
N GLU A 145 -11.76 11.49 4.12
CA GLU A 145 -10.57 11.27 3.28
C GLU A 145 -9.27 11.38 4.09
N VAL A 146 -9.17 12.38 4.97
CA VAL A 146 -7.99 12.55 5.84
C VAL A 146 -7.81 11.35 6.77
N PHE A 147 -8.91 10.86 7.36
CA PHE A 147 -8.88 9.69 8.23
C PHE A 147 -8.44 8.42 7.48
N MET A 148 -8.96 8.22 6.26
CA MET A 148 -8.57 7.07 5.44
C MET A 148 -7.10 7.12 5.03
N SER A 149 -6.60 8.29 4.60
CA SER A 149 -5.18 8.46 4.25
C SER A 149 -4.27 8.24 5.47
N ALA A 150 -4.69 8.71 6.66
CA ALA A 150 -3.97 8.45 7.91
C ALA A 150 -3.88 6.95 8.24
N ILE A 151 -4.94 6.16 7.97
CA ILE A 151 -4.92 4.70 8.14
C ILE A 151 -3.93 4.05 7.17
N VAL A 152 -3.92 4.46 5.89
CA VAL A 152 -2.99 3.91 4.89
C VAL A 152 -1.54 4.18 5.29
N ILE A 153 -1.25 5.41 5.71
CA ILE A 153 0.08 5.80 6.22
C ILE A 153 0.45 4.98 7.47
N HIS A 154 -0.49 4.79 8.40
CA HIS A 154 -0.26 3.97 9.60
C HIS A 154 0.09 2.52 9.23
N ASN A 155 -0.68 1.90 8.32
CA ASN A 155 -0.45 0.55 7.84
C ASN A 155 0.92 0.43 7.17
N TRP A 156 1.30 1.41 6.34
CA TRP A 156 2.61 1.45 5.72
C TRP A 156 3.73 1.51 6.75
N PHE A 157 3.61 2.36 7.79
CA PHE A 157 4.60 2.43 8.87
C PHE A 157 4.70 1.12 9.66
N GLN A 158 3.59 0.40 9.88
CA GLN A 158 3.61 -0.91 10.54
C GLN A 158 4.47 -1.91 9.76
N VAL A 159 4.24 -2.02 8.45
CA VAL A 159 5.01 -2.94 7.58
C VAL A 159 6.46 -2.50 7.45
N PHE A 160 6.72 -1.19 7.25
CA PHE A 160 8.07 -0.63 7.18
C PHE A 160 8.88 -0.89 8.45
N CYS A 161 8.29 -0.68 9.62
CA CYS A 161 8.96 -0.93 10.89
C CYS A 161 9.23 -2.42 11.11
N PHE A 162 8.34 -3.31 10.69
CA PHE A 162 8.60 -4.75 10.71
C PHE A 162 9.71 -5.15 9.73
N PHE A 163 9.67 -4.67 8.49
CA PHE A 163 10.71 -4.87 7.50
C PHE A 163 12.07 -4.42 8.02
N ARG A 164 12.14 -3.22 8.60
CA ARG A 164 13.38 -2.71 9.18
C ARG A 164 13.86 -3.58 10.33
N LYS A 165 13.01 -3.99 11.27
CA LYS A 165 13.40 -4.89 12.38
C LYS A 165 14.02 -6.19 11.87
N ASN A 166 13.53 -6.74 10.76
CA ASN A 166 14.07 -7.97 10.17
C ASN A 166 15.32 -7.72 9.32
N LEU A 167 15.45 -6.58 8.64
CA LEU A 167 16.70 -6.16 8.00
C LEU A 167 17.81 -5.84 9.01
N THR A 168 17.42 -5.28 10.15
CA THR A 168 18.31 -4.91 11.26
C THR A 168 18.20 -5.90 12.42
N MET A 169 17.89 -7.18 12.18
CA MET A 169 18.42 -8.21 13.08
C MET A 169 19.92 -7.94 13.08
N CYS A 170 20.37 -7.43 14.22
CA CYS A 170 21.70 -6.91 14.41
C CYS A 170 22.69 -7.96 13.91
N ASP A 171 23.45 -7.61 12.86
CA ASP A 171 24.86 -7.99 12.83
C ASP A 171 25.42 -7.49 14.18
N LEU A 172 25.44 -8.42 15.14
CA LEU A 172 26.30 -8.38 16.31
C LEU A 172 27.72 -8.63 15.81
#